data_AF-A0A7G9GWP5-F1
#
_entry.id   AF-A0A7G9GWP5-F1
#
_cell.length_a   1.000
_cell.length_b   1.000
_cell.length_c   1.000
_cell.angle_alpha   90.00
_cell.angle_beta   90.00
_cell.angle_gamma   90.00
#
_symmetry.space_group_name_H-M   'P 1'
#
loop_
_entity.id
_entity.type
_entity.pdbx_description
1 polymer ?
#
loop_
_entity_poly.entity_id
_entity_poly.type
_entity_poly.pdbx_seq_one_letter_code
_entity_poly.pdbx_strand_id
1 'polypeptide(L)'
;MTEFETWEESLYDSTFETIFDALVDEYKKGEITMEELKRNAEEQQQVLLNAFFEGETKSAYCNAVVDAHQFVIALINKGKLVVESN
;
A
#
# COMPACT_ATOMS: atom_id res chain seq x y z
N MET A 1 18.24 6.29 19.32
CA MET A 1 17.15 5.57 18.68
C MET A 1 16.92 4.32 19.49
N THR A 2 15.74 4.19 20.08
CA THR A 2 15.39 3.02 20.90
C THR A 2 14.94 1.89 19.97
N GLU A 3 15.13 0.64 20.38
CA GLU A 3 14.73 -0.55 19.60
C GLU A 3 13.24 -0.56 19.21
N PHE A 4 12.42 0.23 19.91
CA PHE A 4 11.00 0.43 19.61
C PHE A 4 10.73 1.28 18.37
N GLU A 5 11.51 2.33 18.13
CA GLU A 5 11.39 3.14 16.91
C GLU A 5 11.78 2.31 15.66
N THR A 6 12.70 1.36 15.84
CA THR A 6 13.27 0.58 14.73
C THR A 6 12.36 -0.54 14.23
N TRP A 7 11.52 -1.16 15.07
CA TRP A 7 10.61 -2.22 14.61
C TRP A 7 9.39 -1.67 13.89
N GLU A 8 8.89 -0.50 14.26
CA GLU A 8 7.75 0.12 13.61
C GLU A 8 8.11 0.52 12.17
N GLU A 9 9.27 1.17 12.00
CA GLU A 9 9.87 1.48 10.70
C GLU A 9 10.10 0.20 9.89
N SER A 10 10.69 -0.84 10.50
CA SER A 10 10.91 -2.12 9.81
C SER A 10 9.62 -2.82 9.39
N LEU A 11 8.57 -2.74 10.20
CA LEU A 11 7.25 -3.30 9.87
C LEU A 11 6.62 -2.51 8.73
N TYR A 12 6.68 -1.19 8.78
CA TYR A 12 6.20 -0.31 7.72
C TYR A 12 6.91 -0.62 6.40
N ASP A 13 8.25 -0.58 6.38
CA ASP A 13 9.05 -0.77 5.16
C ASP A 13 8.78 -2.13 4.52
N SER A 14 8.84 -3.21 5.31
CA SER A 14 8.62 -4.57 4.80
C SER A 14 7.19 -4.78 4.28
N THR A 15 6.20 -4.18 4.95
CA THR A 15 4.80 -4.25 4.51
C THR A 15 4.61 -3.46 3.22
N PHE A 16 5.15 -2.25 3.16
CA PHE A 16 5.07 -1.39 1.98
C PHE A 16 5.66 -2.08 0.77
N GLU A 17 6.90 -2.57 0.86
CA GLU A 17 7.58 -3.25 -0.24
C GLU A 17 6.79 -4.46 -0.75
N THR A 18 6.32 -5.31 0.17
CA THR A 18 5.58 -6.52 -0.19
C THR A 18 4.27 -6.20 -0.92
N ILE A 19 3.50 -5.25 -0.40
CA ILE A 19 2.21 -4.87 -1.00
C ILE A 19 2.43 -4.13 -2.31
N PHE A 20 3.42 -3.24 -2.36
CA PHE A 20 3.78 -2.51 -3.57
C PHE A 20 4.11 -3.46 -4.72
N ASP A 21 5.03 -4.41 -4.51
CA ASP A 21 5.45 -5.35 -5.54
C ASP A 21 4.28 -6.20 -6.05
N ALA A 22 3.42 -6.67 -5.14
CA ALA A 22 2.22 -7.43 -5.49
C ALA A 22 1.24 -6.61 -6.35
N LEU A 23 0.92 -5.37 -5.94
CA LEU A 23 -0.01 -4.51 -6.67
C LEU A 23 0.53 -4.09 -8.05
N VAL A 24 1.85 -3.87 -8.16
CA VAL A 24 2.49 -3.59 -9.44
C VAL A 24 2.37 -4.78 -10.38
N ASP A 25 2.63 -5.99 -9.89
CA ASP A 25 2.56 -7.23 -10.66
C ASP A 25 1.12 -7.52 -11.13
N GLU A 26 0.15 -7.45 -10.21
CA GLU A 26 -1.28 -7.62 -10.50
C GLU A 26 -1.77 -6.59 -11.54
N TYR A 27 -1.36 -5.31 -11.40
CA TYR A 27 -1.77 -4.27 -12.35
C TYR A 27 -1.17 -4.50 -13.73
N LYS A 28 0.12 -4.85 -13.81
CA LYS A 28 0.80 -5.15 -15.07
C LYS A 28 0.16 -6.32 -15.80
N LYS A 29 -0.28 -7.34 -15.07
CA LYS A 29 -1.01 -8.51 -15.61
C LYS A 29 -2.45 -8.20 -15.98
N GLY A 30 -2.97 -7.03 -15.60
CA GLY A 30 -4.37 -6.65 -15.77
C GLY A 30 -5.32 -7.41 -14.83
N GLU A 31 -4.80 -8.00 -13.75
CA GLU A 31 -5.55 -8.72 -12.72
C GLU A 31 -6.30 -7.74 -11.80
N ILE A 32 -5.75 -6.53 -11.60
CA ILE A 32 -6.40 -5.43 -10.90
C ILE A 32 -6.49 -4.19 -11.78
N THR A 33 -7.67 -3.58 -11.83
CA THR A 33 -7.90 -2.35 -12.59
C THR A 33 -7.60 -1.10 -11.76
N MET A 34 -7.46 0.05 -12.44
CA MET A 34 -7.28 1.35 -11.76
C MET A 34 -8.44 1.70 -10.82
N GLU A 35 -9.67 1.37 -11.20
CA GLU A 35 -10.86 1.66 -10.38
C GLU A 35 -10.91 0.76 -9.14
N GLU A 36 -10.50 -0.50 -9.27
CA GLU A 36 -10.37 -1.41 -8.13
C GLU A 36 -9.26 -0.97 -7.18
N LEU A 37 -8.10 -0.53 -7.69
CA LEU A 37 -7.04 0.05 -6.88
C LEU A 37 -7.53 1.25 -6.05
N LYS A 38 -8.29 2.17 -6.66
CA LYS A 38 -8.86 3.33 -5.94
C LYS A 38 -9.86 2.91 -4.87
N ARG A 39 -10.79 2.01 -5.20
CA ARG A 39 -11.77 1.49 -4.24
C ARG A 39 -11.08 0.81 -3.06
N ASN A 40 -10.10 -0.04 -3.34
CA ASN A 40 -9.32 -0.72 -2.29
C ASN A 40 -8.58 0.29 -1.42
N ALA A 41 -7.97 1.33 -2.02
CA ALA A 41 -7.30 2.39 -1.26
C ALA A 41 -8.26 3.13 -0.32
N GLU A 42 -9.47 3.46 -0.78
CA GLU A 42 -10.51 4.09 0.04
C GLU A 42 -10.95 3.18 1.20
N GLU A 43 -11.13 1.88 0.95
CA GLU A 43 -11.45 0.89 1.98
C GLU A 43 -10.33 0.78 3.02
N GLN A 44 -9.07 0.68 2.57
CA GLN A 44 -7.90 0.62 3.47
C GLN A 44 -7.72 1.91 4.27
N GLN A 45 -8.07 3.07 3.70
CA GLN A 45 -8.08 4.34 4.44
C GLN A 45 -9.03 4.30 5.64
N GLN A 46 -10.21 3.68 5.48
CA GLN A 46 -11.15 3.50 6.60
C GLN A 46 -10.60 2.52 7.65
N VAL A 47 -9.93 1.46 7.22
CA VAL A 47 -9.28 0.50 8.12
C VAL A 47 -8.17 1.19 8.92
N LEU A 48 -7.35 2.02 8.28
CA LEU A 48 -6.31 2.82 8.94
C LEU A 48 -6.89 3.78 9.99
N LEU A 49 -7.99 4.47 9.68
CA LEU A 49 -8.66 5.35 10.63
C LEU A 49 -9.07 4.61 11.91
N ASN A 50 -9.55 3.38 11.79
CA ASN A 50 -9.88 2.54 12.95
C ASN A 50 -8.61 2.07 13.69
N ALA A 51 -7.55 1.71 12.94
CA ALA A 51 -6.30 1.21 13.50
C ALA A 51 -5.57 2.20 14.42
N PHE A 52 -5.70 3.52 14.19
CA PHE A 52 -5.14 4.54 15.09
C PHE A 52 -5.66 4.44 16.53
N PHE A 53 -6.86 3.88 16.74
CA PHE A 53 -7.41 3.67 18.07
C PHE A 53 -7.07 2.30 18.68
N GLU A 54 -6.45 1.41 17.89
CA GLU A 54 -6.18 0.02 18.28
C GLU A 54 -4.70 -0.25 18.61
N GLY A 55 -3.80 0.69 18.29
CA GLY A 55 -2.39 0.65 18.70
C GLY A 55 -1.40 0.90 17.56
N GLU A 56 -0.16 1.23 17.94
CA GLU A 56 0.91 1.68 17.02
C GLU A 56 1.28 0.62 15.97
N THR A 57 1.39 -0.65 16.36
CA THR A 57 1.70 -1.76 15.42
C THR A 57 0.66 -1.90 14.30
N LYS A 58 -0.64 -1.85 14.66
CA LYS A 58 -1.71 -1.98 13.68
C LYS A 58 -1.77 -0.75 12.79
N SER A 59 -1.54 0.44 13.36
CA SER A 59 -1.46 1.69 12.63
C SER A 59 -0.33 1.68 11.60
N ALA A 60 0.88 1.30 11.98
CA ALA A 60 2.04 1.23 11.08
C ALA A 60 1.81 0.28 9.89
N TYR A 61 1.29 -0.92 10.15
CA TYR A 61 0.91 -1.86 9.09
C TYR A 61 -0.14 -1.27 8.16
N CYS A 62 -1.26 -0.78 8.69
CA CYS A 62 -2.34 -0.22 7.88
C CYS A 62 -1.88 1.00 7.08
N ASN A 63 -0.97 1.80 7.63
CA ASN A 63 -0.41 2.96 6.94
C ASN A 63 0.43 2.52 5.74
N ALA A 64 1.32 1.55 5.91
CA ALA A 64 2.11 0.98 4.82
C ALA A 64 1.24 0.44 3.68
N VAL A 65 0.14 -0.26 4.01
CA VAL A 65 -0.80 -0.76 2.99
C VAL A 65 -1.45 0.38 2.20
N VAL A 66 -1.92 1.42 2.89
CA VAL A 66 -2.53 2.60 2.23
C VAL A 66 -1.52 3.30 1.32
N ASP A 67 -0.31 3.55 1.82
CA ASP A 67 0.74 4.25 1.08
C ASP A 67 1.15 3.46 -0.17
N ALA A 68 1.25 2.13 -0.09
CA ALA A 68 1.54 1.30 -1.26
C ALA A 68 0.48 1.47 -2.36
N HIS A 69 -0.81 1.46 -1.99
CA HIS A 69 -1.90 1.70 -2.96
C HIS A 69 -1.81 3.09 -3.57
N GLN A 70 -1.64 4.14 -2.75
CA GLN A 70 -1.55 5.51 -3.22
C GLN A 70 -0.33 5.72 -4.15
N PHE A 71 0.79 5.06 -3.85
CA PHE A 71 2.00 5.15 -4.64
C PHE A 71 1.84 4.46 -6.01
N VAL A 72 1.27 3.26 -6.06
CA VAL A 72 0.94 2.58 -7.33
C VAL A 72 -0.01 3.42 -8.19
N ILE A 73 -1.09 3.94 -7.58
CA ILE A 73 -2.03 4.87 -8.23
C ILE A 73 -1.30 6.08 -8.82
N ALA A 74 -0.37 6.68 -8.07
CA ALA A 74 0.41 7.82 -8.54
C ALA A 74 1.35 7.47 -9.70
N LEU A 75 1.94 6.27 -9.69
CA LEU A 75 2.79 5.79 -10.79
C LEU A 75 1.98 5.53 -12.06
N ILE A 76 0.79 4.93 -11.95
CA ILE A 76 -0.14 4.72 -13.06
C ILE A 76 -0.57 6.05 -13.66
N ASN A 77 -1.02 7.00 -12.81
CA ASN A 77 -1.44 8.34 -13.26
C ASN A 77 -0.32 9.13 -13.94
N LYS A 78 0.94 8.87 -13.58
CA LYS A 78 2.14 9.46 -14.22
C LYS A 78 2.57 8.71 -15.49
N GLY A 79 1.88 7.64 -15.88
CA GLY A 79 2.23 6.79 -17.02
C GLY A 79 3.52 5.97 -16.81
N LYS A 80 3.98 5.81 -15.55
CA LYS A 80 5.18 5.03 -15.22
C LYS A 80 4.90 3.54 -15.08
N LEU A 81 3.65 3.17 -14.83
CA LEU A 81 3.16 1.81 -14.86
C LEU A 81 2.10 1.69 -15.96
N VAL A 82 2.27 0.69 -16.82
CA VAL A 82 1.36 0.37 -17.91
C VAL A 82 1.10 -1.14 -17.88
N VAL A 83 -0.11 -1.54 -18.28
CA VAL A 83 -0.46 -2.95 -18.44
C VAL A 83 0.41 -3.56 -19.52
N GLU A 84 0.95 -4.74 -19.26
CA GLU A 84 1.73 -5.47 -20.25
C GLU A 84 0.80 -5.91 -21.40
N SER A 85 1.07 -5.39 -22.60
CA SER A 85 0.37 -5.84 -23.80
C SER A 85 0.97 -7.18 -24.22
N ASN A 86 0.21 -8.27 -24.04
CA ASN A 86 0.51 -9.57 -24.65
C ASN A 86 0.37 -9.51 -26.18
#